data_AF-A0AA86R747-F1
#
_entry.id   AF-A0AA86R747-F1
#
_cell.length_a   1.000
_cell.length_b   1.000
_cell.length_c   1.000
_cell.angle_alpha   90.00
_cell.angle_beta   90.00
_cell.angle_gamma   90.00
#
_symmetry.space_group_name_H-M   'P 1'
#
loop_
_entity.id
_entity.type
_entity.pdbx_description
1 polymer ?
#
loop_
_entity_poly.entity_id
_entity_poly.type
_entity_poly.pdbx_seq_one_letter_code
_entity_poly.pdbx_strand_id
1 'polypeptide(L)'
;MLHITPQFRFKEIFDYLQQNKNIVQYEKEYEQIDGLSSFHRATHIEENGEICAFSCYLPSYLISAVKNKQTQRYLKSIVDEVDFPIIQDDTHEYSDCIYVPFIASNEQHLPLIMYLAAVQSVFKQLPIIIPKRATPHKLDSIFKKTSQRTSYCIIFPIQAEQFITNKPTLAGPLVSKFALLHPVQIDNEEEILAACLVLQSSFQNDPLFSVYEQNTIKRAAMIGNIVAHAVRTTTERGTNFLFCPFYIQPKISKAVACIVSTPPGGKNPWGTEPGSMMLMGKQFGTSTLRVCKNFDILHEKCCGQVENHYYVALIGCTKPGHGIGKAIMSIPMDIAAQVGADFYLENSTQDNTKFYEGLGLKQCGELVLSNNGISATCWALRKDPHNNDAITEIVKIQ
;
A
#
# COMPACT_ATOMS: atom_id res chain seq x y z
N MET A 1 -0.29 -38.44 -32.98
CA MET A 1 -0.29 -37.07 -33.53
C MET A 1 -1.73 -36.57 -33.44
N LEU A 2 -2.07 -35.90 -32.33
CA LEU A 2 -3.42 -35.41 -32.04
C LEU A 2 -3.25 -33.98 -31.51
N HIS A 3 -3.77 -33.02 -32.28
CA HIS A 3 -3.88 -31.62 -31.90
C HIS A 3 -4.92 -31.50 -30.76
N ILE A 4 -4.53 -30.88 -29.65
CA ILE A 4 -5.45 -30.43 -28.61
C ILE A 4 -5.40 -28.91 -28.58
N THR A 5 -6.54 -28.27 -28.82
CA THR A 5 -6.80 -26.84 -28.63
C THR A 5 -7.64 -26.68 -27.36
N PRO A 6 -7.32 -25.76 -26.43
CA PRO A 6 -8.25 -25.42 -25.35
C PRO A 6 -9.01 -24.13 -25.69
N GLN A 7 -10.30 -24.27 -26.03
CA GLN A 7 -11.28 -23.20 -25.88
C GLN A 7 -11.94 -23.38 -24.50
N PHE A 8 -11.68 -22.50 -23.54
CA PHE A 8 -12.42 -22.44 -22.28
C PHE A 8 -13.55 -21.41 -22.39
N ARG A 9 -14.79 -21.80 -22.06
CA ARG A 9 -15.98 -20.93 -22.10
C ARG A 9 -16.45 -20.61 -20.69
N PHE A 10 -16.41 -19.33 -20.33
CA PHE A 10 -16.84 -18.67 -19.09
C PHE A 10 -18.22 -19.07 -18.52
N LYS A 11 -19.08 -19.68 -19.35
CA LYS A 11 -20.47 -20.00 -19.01
C LYS A 11 -20.57 -21.21 -18.06
N GLU A 12 -19.69 -22.18 -18.19
CA GLU A 12 -19.72 -23.41 -17.38
C GLU A 12 -19.30 -23.14 -15.91
N ILE A 13 -18.41 -22.16 -15.71
CA ILE A 13 -17.99 -21.68 -14.38
C ILE A 13 -19.15 -20.94 -13.69
N PHE A 14 -19.89 -20.11 -14.43
CA PHE A 14 -21.03 -19.37 -13.87
C PHE A 14 -22.20 -20.30 -13.48
N ASP A 15 -22.47 -21.33 -14.29
CA ASP A 15 -23.52 -22.31 -14.01
C ASP A 15 -23.14 -23.24 -12.82
N TYR A 16 -21.85 -23.52 -12.63
CA TYR A 16 -21.33 -24.26 -11.47
C TYR A 16 -21.46 -23.47 -10.15
N LEU A 17 -21.27 -22.15 -10.20
CA LEU A 17 -21.39 -21.25 -9.04
C LEU A 17 -22.85 -21.03 -8.61
N GLN A 18 -23.82 -21.09 -9.52
CA GLN A 18 -25.24 -20.99 -9.16
C GLN A 18 -25.81 -22.25 -8.48
N GLN A 19 -25.23 -23.42 -8.72
CA GLN A 19 -25.77 -24.69 -8.24
C GLN A 19 -25.31 -25.06 -6.82
N ASN A 20 -24.22 -24.46 -6.31
CA ASN A 20 -23.61 -24.82 -5.03
C ASN A 20 -23.88 -23.76 -3.95
N LYS A 21 -25.14 -23.66 -3.51
CA LYS A 21 -25.61 -22.75 -2.43
C LYS A 21 -25.26 -23.22 -1.01
N ASN A 22 -24.00 -23.53 -0.74
CA ASN A 22 -23.53 -23.71 0.64
C ASN A 22 -22.28 -22.87 0.86
N ILE A 23 -22.44 -21.89 1.74
CA ILE A 23 -21.41 -20.98 2.22
C ILE A 23 -20.34 -21.81 2.95
N VAL A 24 -19.09 -21.70 2.48
CA VAL A 24 -17.81 -21.51 3.21
C VAL A 24 -16.65 -21.96 2.30
N GLN A 25 -15.62 -21.10 2.21
CA GLN A 25 -14.30 -21.27 1.59
C GLN A 25 -14.20 -21.31 0.05
N TYR A 26 -13.74 -20.20 -0.54
CA TYR A 26 -13.05 -20.22 -1.82
C TYR A 26 -11.70 -19.50 -1.72
N GLU A 27 -10.67 -20.30 -1.45
CA GLU A 27 -9.25 -19.94 -1.59
C GLU A 27 -8.55 -20.79 -2.68
N LYS A 28 -9.30 -21.51 -3.51
CA LYS A 28 -8.72 -22.34 -4.58
C LYS A 28 -9.40 -22.05 -5.91
N GLU A 29 -8.84 -21.08 -6.62
CA GLU A 29 -8.69 -21.04 -8.10
C GLU A 29 -8.10 -19.71 -8.62
N TYR A 30 -7.53 -18.86 -7.76
CA TYR A 30 -6.61 -17.79 -8.19
C TYR A 30 -5.15 -18.26 -8.38
N GLU A 31 -4.86 -19.54 -8.15
CA GLU A 31 -3.51 -20.14 -8.27
C GLU A 31 -3.01 -20.34 -9.71
N GLN A 32 -3.77 -20.02 -10.76
CA GLN A 32 -3.30 -20.21 -12.15
C GLN A 32 -2.85 -18.94 -12.88
N ILE A 33 -2.75 -17.81 -12.18
CA ILE A 33 -2.00 -16.65 -12.69
C ILE A 33 -0.71 -16.53 -11.88
N ASP A 34 0.29 -17.34 -12.25
CA ASP A 34 1.63 -17.32 -11.65
C ASP A 34 2.13 -15.86 -11.53
N GLY A 35 2.23 -15.38 -10.27
CA GLY A 35 2.84 -14.11 -9.90
C GLY A 35 1.90 -12.95 -9.51
N LEU A 36 0.57 -13.09 -9.57
CA LEU A 36 -0.37 -12.00 -9.24
C LEU A 36 -1.08 -12.12 -7.88
N SER A 37 -0.97 -13.26 -7.19
CA SER A 37 -1.72 -13.56 -5.95
C SER A 37 -1.33 -12.70 -4.73
N SER A 38 -0.18 -12.03 -4.73
CA SER A 38 0.30 -11.23 -3.60
C SER A 38 0.17 -9.71 -3.78
N PHE A 39 -0.41 -9.22 -4.88
CA PHE A 39 -0.24 -7.83 -5.32
C PHE A 39 -1.51 -6.98 -5.37
N HIS A 40 -2.66 -7.49 -4.92
CA HIS A 40 -3.94 -6.80 -5.13
C HIS A 40 -4.37 -6.05 -3.88
N ARG A 41 -4.42 -4.72 -3.96
CA ARG A 41 -5.17 -3.92 -2.99
C ARG A 41 -6.65 -4.06 -3.29
N ALA A 42 -7.24 -5.14 -2.81
CA ALA A 42 -8.66 -5.38 -2.84
C ALA A 42 -9.33 -4.54 -1.75
N THR A 43 -10.06 -3.48 -2.10
CA THR A 43 -11.08 -2.96 -1.19
C THR A 43 -12.31 -3.81 -1.43
N HIS A 44 -12.70 -4.61 -0.43
CA HIS A 44 -13.95 -5.34 -0.47
C HIS A 44 -14.88 -4.91 0.65
N ILE A 45 -16.19 -4.99 0.41
CA ILE A 45 -17.23 -4.69 1.40
C ILE A 45 -18.09 -5.92 1.53
N GLU A 46 -18.28 -6.38 2.76
CA GLU A 46 -19.14 -7.51 3.07
C GLU A 46 -20.44 -7.02 3.72
N GLU A 47 -21.59 -7.49 3.21
CA GLU A 47 -22.87 -7.37 3.90
C GLU A 47 -23.44 -8.77 4.08
N ASN A 48 -23.80 -9.15 5.31
CA ASN A 48 -24.34 -10.46 5.65
C ASN A 48 -23.44 -11.66 5.24
N GLY A 49 -22.11 -11.46 5.18
CA GLY A 49 -21.16 -12.50 4.80
C GLY A 49 -21.01 -12.71 3.29
N GLU A 50 -21.57 -11.83 2.47
CA GLU A 50 -21.35 -11.80 1.01
C GLU A 50 -20.48 -10.60 0.62
N ILE A 51 -19.49 -10.80 -0.24
CA ILE A 51 -18.71 -9.71 -0.83
C ILE A 51 -19.63 -8.92 -1.77
N CYS A 52 -20.08 -7.76 -1.32
CA CYS A 52 -20.97 -6.89 -2.07
C CYS A 52 -20.24 -5.95 -3.04
N ALA A 53 -18.92 -5.90 -2.95
CA ALA A 53 -18.08 -4.98 -3.69
C ALA A 53 -16.62 -5.38 -3.65
N PHE A 54 -15.91 -5.23 -4.76
CA PHE A 54 -14.48 -5.45 -4.90
C PHE A 54 -13.89 -4.42 -5.87
N SER A 55 -12.82 -3.74 -5.46
CA SER A 55 -11.95 -3.00 -6.37
C SER A 55 -10.51 -3.35 -6.09
N CYS A 56 -9.80 -3.73 -7.16
CA CYS A 56 -8.36 -3.72 -7.15
C CYS A 56 -7.86 -2.42 -7.76
N TYR A 57 -7.08 -1.64 -7.02
CA TYR A 57 -6.21 -0.67 -7.67
C TYR A 57 -5.02 -1.44 -8.24
N LEU A 58 -4.80 -1.35 -9.56
CA LEU A 58 -3.54 -1.78 -10.17
C LEU A 58 -2.66 -0.53 -10.35
N PRO A 59 -1.64 -0.35 -9.51
CA PRO A 59 -0.64 0.70 -9.69
C PRO A 59 -0.05 0.66 -11.10
N SER A 60 0.32 1.82 -11.62
CA SER A 60 0.82 2.00 -12.98
C SER A 60 2.07 1.17 -13.30
N TYR A 61 2.95 0.93 -12.32
CA TYR A 61 4.11 0.05 -12.49
C TYR A 61 3.77 -1.46 -12.46
N LEU A 62 2.59 -1.86 -11.98
CA LEU A 62 2.23 -3.28 -11.93
C LEU A 62 1.98 -3.82 -13.33
N ILE A 63 1.59 -2.97 -14.29
CA ILE A 63 1.52 -3.34 -15.72
C ILE A 63 2.91 -3.70 -16.27
N SER A 64 3.94 -2.92 -15.92
CA SER A 64 5.32 -3.21 -16.35
C SER A 64 5.97 -4.37 -15.58
N ALA A 65 5.55 -4.62 -14.34
CA ALA A 65 6.01 -5.76 -13.53
C ALA A 65 5.30 -7.09 -13.84
N VAL A 66 4.19 -7.09 -14.60
CA VAL A 66 3.52 -8.31 -15.06
C VAL A 66 4.46 -9.06 -16.02
N LYS A 67 5.26 -10.01 -15.51
CA LYS A 67 6.13 -10.86 -16.36
C LYS A 67 5.35 -11.76 -17.31
N ASN A 68 4.06 -11.95 -17.05
CA ASN A 68 3.17 -12.72 -17.89
C ASN A 68 2.82 -11.96 -19.17
N LYS A 69 3.46 -12.36 -20.29
CA LYS A 69 3.25 -11.78 -21.62
C LYS A 69 1.77 -11.79 -22.07
N GLN A 70 0.94 -12.72 -21.59
CA GLN A 70 -0.48 -12.79 -21.95
C GLN A 70 -1.28 -11.71 -21.22
N THR A 71 -0.99 -11.45 -19.95
CA THR A 71 -1.60 -10.37 -19.19
C THR A 71 -1.10 -9.00 -19.67
N GLN A 72 0.19 -8.87 -20.00
CA GLN A 72 0.70 -7.66 -20.67
C GLN A 72 0.03 -7.43 -22.02
N ARG A 73 -0.12 -8.47 -22.86
CA ARG A 73 -0.84 -8.36 -24.14
C ARG A 73 -2.31 -8.03 -23.94
N TYR A 74 -2.94 -8.56 -22.90
CA TYR A 74 -4.33 -8.24 -22.57
C TYR A 74 -4.45 -6.77 -22.15
N LEU A 75 -3.67 -6.31 -21.18
CA LEU A 75 -3.65 -4.90 -20.76
C LEU A 75 -3.27 -3.96 -21.91
N LYS A 76 -2.28 -4.34 -22.72
CA LYS A 76 -1.89 -3.60 -23.92
C LYS A 76 -3.01 -3.57 -24.97
N SER A 77 -3.73 -4.67 -25.20
CA SER A 77 -4.89 -4.68 -26.10
C SER A 77 -6.02 -3.78 -25.62
N ILE A 78 -6.18 -3.62 -24.30
CA ILE A 78 -7.11 -2.67 -23.70
C ILE A 78 -6.68 -1.23 -23.95
N VAL A 79 -5.38 -0.94 -23.82
CA VAL A 79 -4.81 0.39 -24.08
C VAL A 79 -4.87 0.74 -25.58
N ASP A 80 -4.50 -0.20 -26.45
CA ASP A 80 -4.49 -0.05 -27.91
C ASP A 80 -5.91 0.12 -28.48
N GLU A 81 -6.95 -0.52 -27.90
CA GLU A 81 -8.35 -0.32 -28.30
C GLU A 81 -8.89 1.08 -27.99
N VAL A 82 -8.26 1.81 -27.08
CA VAL A 82 -8.77 3.08 -26.54
C VAL A 82 -7.97 4.29 -27.06
N ASP A 83 -6.96 4.07 -27.91
CA ASP A 83 -6.14 5.12 -28.56
C ASP A 83 -5.52 6.09 -27.55
N PHE A 84 -4.96 5.53 -26.46
CA PHE A 84 -4.25 6.31 -25.44
C PHE A 84 -2.82 6.63 -25.89
N PRO A 85 -2.30 7.85 -25.62
CA PRO A 85 -0.91 8.18 -25.87
C PRO A 85 -0.02 7.48 -24.83
N ILE A 86 0.51 6.30 -25.17
CA ILE A 86 1.53 5.62 -24.35
C ILE A 86 2.82 6.45 -24.38
N ILE A 87 3.24 6.99 -23.23
CA ILE A 87 4.58 7.55 -23.09
C ILE A 87 5.57 6.38 -22.90
N GLN A 88 6.25 6.00 -23.97
CA GLN A 88 7.42 5.11 -23.88
C GLN A 88 8.65 5.92 -23.46
N ASP A 89 9.05 5.81 -22.20
CA ASP A 89 10.43 6.09 -21.78
C ASP A 89 11.19 4.77 -21.80
N ASP A 90 12.42 4.78 -22.33
CA ASP A 90 13.32 3.61 -22.48
C ASP A 90 13.58 2.84 -21.17
N THR A 91 13.12 3.36 -20.02
CA THR A 91 13.37 2.78 -18.71
C THR A 91 12.14 2.17 -18.01
N HIS A 92 10.90 2.61 -18.29
CA HIS A 92 9.69 2.16 -17.57
C HIS A 92 8.40 2.33 -18.39
N GLU A 93 7.56 1.30 -18.48
CA GLU A 93 6.17 1.45 -18.95
C GLU A 93 5.30 1.88 -17.75
N TYR A 94 4.88 3.14 -17.72
CA TYR A 94 3.81 3.60 -16.83
C TYR A 94 2.48 3.53 -17.57
N SER A 95 1.40 3.18 -16.87
CA SER A 95 0.07 3.37 -17.43
C SER A 95 -0.37 4.82 -17.29
N ASP A 96 -0.77 5.45 -18.40
CA ASP A 96 -1.43 6.77 -18.43
C ASP A 96 -2.88 6.73 -17.89
N CYS A 97 -3.16 5.80 -16.98
CA CYS A 97 -4.48 5.57 -16.42
C CYS A 97 -4.41 4.77 -15.12
N ILE A 98 -5.51 4.81 -14.37
CA ILE A 98 -5.78 4.01 -13.18
C ILE A 98 -6.78 2.94 -13.56
N TYR A 99 -6.39 1.68 -13.51
CA TYR A 99 -7.29 0.58 -13.87
C TYR A 99 -7.99 0.01 -12.62
N VAL A 100 -9.31 -0.10 -12.70
CA VAL A 100 -10.17 -0.63 -11.63
C VAL A 100 -10.99 -1.81 -12.20
N PRO A 101 -10.51 -3.06 -12.07
CA PRO A 101 -11.29 -4.24 -12.40
C PRO A 101 -12.28 -4.48 -11.26
N PHE A 102 -13.57 -4.32 -11.53
CA PHE A 102 -14.58 -4.22 -10.49
C PHE A 102 -15.65 -5.32 -10.56
N ILE A 103 -16.21 -5.70 -9.40
CA ILE A 103 -17.54 -6.31 -9.28
C ILE A 103 -18.11 -5.72 -7.98
N ALA A 104 -19.12 -4.85 -8.06
CA ALA A 104 -19.99 -4.59 -6.91
C ALA A 104 -21.40 -4.97 -7.25
N SER A 105 -21.99 -5.73 -6.33
CA SER A 105 -23.39 -6.06 -6.33
C SER A 105 -24.24 -4.92 -5.78
N ASN A 106 -23.69 -4.01 -4.95
CA ASN A 106 -24.43 -2.91 -4.33
C ASN A 106 -23.88 -1.52 -4.70
N GLU A 107 -24.73 -0.71 -5.35
CA GLU A 107 -24.42 0.65 -5.81
C GLU A 107 -24.13 1.65 -4.68
N GLN A 108 -24.64 1.42 -3.46
CA GLN A 108 -24.43 2.32 -2.32
C GLN A 108 -22.96 2.40 -1.90
N HIS A 109 -22.20 1.36 -2.21
CA HIS A 109 -20.79 1.23 -1.85
C HIS A 109 -19.84 1.82 -2.88
N LEU A 110 -20.34 2.13 -4.09
CA LEU A 110 -19.53 2.62 -5.19
C LEU A 110 -18.64 3.83 -4.83
N PRO A 111 -19.13 4.88 -4.13
CA PRO A 111 -18.27 6.01 -3.76
C PRO A 111 -17.09 5.62 -2.85
N LEU A 112 -17.31 4.69 -1.92
CA LEU A 112 -16.27 4.24 -1.00
C LEU A 112 -15.18 3.47 -1.74
N ILE A 113 -15.59 2.60 -2.64
CA ILE A 113 -14.67 1.77 -3.42
C ILE A 113 -13.87 2.63 -4.41
N MET A 114 -14.54 3.57 -5.07
CA MET A 114 -13.91 4.47 -6.03
C MET A 114 -13.02 5.53 -5.39
N TYR A 115 -13.18 5.78 -4.08
CA TYR A 115 -12.52 6.90 -3.40
C TYR A 115 -11.00 6.93 -3.60
N LEU A 116 -10.32 5.80 -3.40
CA LEU A 116 -8.85 5.74 -3.54
C LEU A 116 -8.41 5.97 -4.99
N ALA A 117 -9.07 5.31 -5.95
CA ALA A 117 -8.81 5.51 -7.38
C ALA A 117 -9.09 6.96 -7.80
N ALA A 118 -10.15 7.57 -7.28
CA ALA A 118 -10.49 8.97 -7.54
C ALA A 118 -9.44 9.93 -6.96
N VAL A 119 -8.98 9.69 -5.73
CA VAL A 119 -7.87 10.46 -5.13
C VAL A 119 -6.62 10.36 -6.00
N GLN A 120 -6.20 9.15 -6.40
CA GLN A 120 -5.05 9.00 -7.29
C GLN A 120 -5.26 9.75 -8.62
N SER A 121 -6.45 9.62 -9.22
CA SER A 121 -6.81 10.24 -10.50
C SER A 121 -6.66 11.75 -10.46
N VAL A 122 -7.15 12.39 -9.40
CA VAL A 122 -7.09 13.84 -9.26
C VAL A 122 -5.69 14.34 -8.91
N PHE A 123 -4.95 13.64 -8.03
CA PHE A 123 -3.58 14.06 -7.71
C PHE A 123 -2.62 13.87 -8.89
N LYS A 124 -2.77 12.78 -9.64
CA LYS A 124 -1.86 12.41 -10.74
C LYS A 124 -2.31 12.89 -12.10
N GLN A 125 -3.52 13.47 -12.17
CA GLN A 125 -4.15 13.88 -13.43
C GLN A 125 -4.31 12.72 -14.42
N LEU A 126 -4.61 11.51 -13.90
CA LEU A 126 -4.77 10.28 -14.68
C LEU A 126 -6.24 9.85 -14.78
N PRO A 127 -6.75 9.44 -15.94
CA PRO A 127 -8.09 8.88 -16.07
C PRO A 127 -8.21 7.51 -15.37
N ILE A 128 -9.40 7.18 -14.88
CA ILE A 128 -9.75 5.86 -14.35
C ILE A 128 -10.42 5.03 -15.45
N ILE A 129 -10.00 3.80 -15.65
CA ILE A 129 -10.59 2.86 -16.61
C ILE A 129 -11.28 1.72 -15.85
N ILE A 130 -12.54 1.47 -16.20
CA ILE A 130 -13.40 0.43 -15.61
C ILE A 130 -13.98 -0.42 -16.74
N PRO A 131 -13.89 -1.76 -16.71
CA PRO A 131 -14.57 -2.61 -17.69
C PRO A 131 -16.10 -2.43 -17.66
N LYS A 132 -16.78 -2.38 -18.81
CA LYS A 132 -18.25 -2.24 -18.86
C LYS A 132 -19.00 -3.40 -18.20
N ARG A 133 -18.46 -4.62 -18.32
CA ARG A 133 -19.03 -5.80 -17.64
C ARG A 133 -18.99 -5.69 -16.11
N ALA A 134 -18.16 -4.80 -15.61
CA ALA A 134 -17.94 -4.50 -14.20
C ALA A 134 -18.69 -3.23 -13.76
N THR A 135 -19.49 -2.60 -14.63
CA THR A 135 -20.06 -1.27 -14.38
C THR A 135 -21.52 -1.40 -13.89
N PRO A 136 -21.85 -1.03 -12.63
CA PRO A 136 -23.24 -0.93 -12.20
C PRO A 136 -24.10 -0.02 -13.10
N HIS A 137 -25.38 -0.34 -13.28
CA HIS A 137 -26.31 0.40 -14.15
C HIS A 137 -26.39 1.91 -13.85
N LYS A 138 -26.15 2.37 -12.61
CA LYS A 138 -26.06 3.81 -12.30
C LYS A 138 -24.82 4.53 -12.83
N LEU A 139 -23.68 3.86 -13.00
CA LEU A 139 -22.52 4.50 -13.64
C LEU A 139 -22.84 4.89 -15.08
N ASP A 140 -23.62 4.07 -15.80
CA ASP A 140 -24.13 4.45 -17.14
C ASP A 140 -24.93 5.75 -17.09
N SER A 141 -25.65 6.03 -15.99
CA SER A 141 -26.41 7.26 -15.83
C SER A 141 -25.54 8.49 -15.57
N ILE A 142 -24.44 8.32 -14.84
CA ILE A 142 -23.42 9.36 -14.59
C ILE A 142 -22.60 9.62 -15.86
N PHE A 143 -22.37 8.59 -16.67
CA PHE A 143 -21.42 8.61 -17.80
C PHE A 143 -22.08 8.40 -19.18
N LYS A 144 -23.38 8.71 -19.34
CA LYS A 144 -24.19 8.53 -20.58
C LYS A 144 -23.55 9.02 -21.89
N LYS A 145 -22.48 9.82 -21.83
CA LYS A 145 -21.82 10.45 -23.00
C LYS A 145 -20.51 9.78 -23.43
N THR A 146 -19.89 8.92 -22.62
CA THR A 146 -18.58 8.34 -22.93
C THR A 146 -18.77 7.01 -23.68
N SER A 147 -18.94 7.11 -25.00
CA SER A 147 -18.76 6.04 -25.98
C SER A 147 -19.60 4.76 -25.80
N GLN A 148 -20.65 4.62 -26.60
CA GLN A 148 -21.38 3.35 -26.78
C GLN A 148 -20.51 2.23 -27.42
N ARG A 149 -19.29 2.53 -27.89
CA ARG A 149 -18.48 1.61 -28.73
C ARG A 149 -17.36 0.87 -28.00
N THR A 150 -16.94 1.32 -26.81
CA THR A 150 -15.81 0.71 -26.08
C THR A 150 -16.29 -0.33 -25.08
N SER A 151 -15.48 -1.34 -24.76
CA SER A 151 -15.74 -2.30 -23.68
C SER A 151 -15.45 -1.74 -22.27
N TYR A 152 -15.17 -0.43 -22.18
CA TYR A 152 -14.70 0.27 -20.98
C TYR A 152 -15.45 1.58 -20.76
N CYS A 153 -15.61 1.93 -19.48
CA CYS A 153 -15.97 3.24 -18.96
C CYS A 153 -14.69 3.97 -18.55
N ILE A 154 -14.56 5.24 -18.95
CA ILE A 154 -13.42 6.10 -18.62
C ILE A 154 -13.92 7.28 -17.79
N ILE A 155 -13.30 7.48 -16.63
CA ILE A 155 -13.59 8.59 -15.70
C ILE A 155 -12.38 9.52 -15.70
N PHE A 156 -12.53 10.73 -16.22
CA PHE A 156 -11.46 11.73 -16.22
C PHE A 156 -11.26 12.33 -14.82
N PRO A 157 -10.08 12.91 -14.50
CA PRO A 157 -9.80 13.52 -13.20
C PRO A 157 -10.87 14.48 -12.70
N ILE A 158 -11.35 15.38 -13.57
CA ILE A 158 -12.41 16.34 -13.21
C ILE A 158 -13.74 15.68 -12.84
N GLN A 159 -14.03 14.50 -13.40
CA GLN A 159 -15.20 13.70 -13.03
C GLN A 159 -14.94 12.91 -11.74
N ALA A 160 -13.71 12.45 -11.54
CA ALA A 160 -13.28 11.74 -10.34
C ALA A 160 -13.42 12.59 -9.06
N GLU A 161 -13.26 13.91 -9.16
CA GLU A 161 -13.49 14.86 -8.05
C GLU A 161 -14.86 14.71 -7.40
N GLN A 162 -15.88 14.26 -8.14
CA GLN A 162 -17.23 14.03 -7.59
C GLN A 162 -17.26 12.91 -6.54
N PHE A 163 -16.37 11.91 -6.63
CA PHE A 163 -16.24 10.85 -5.64
C PHE A 163 -15.46 11.31 -4.40
N ILE A 164 -14.65 12.37 -4.53
CA ILE A 164 -13.87 12.94 -3.43
C ILE A 164 -14.72 13.93 -2.63
N THR A 165 -15.48 14.78 -3.32
CA THR A 165 -16.31 15.84 -2.73
C THR A 165 -17.56 15.29 -2.06
N ASN A 166 -18.19 14.25 -2.64
CA ASN A 166 -19.30 13.52 -2.02
C ASN A 166 -18.78 12.43 -1.07
N LYS A 167 -17.95 12.80 -0.08
CA LYS A 167 -17.34 11.83 0.84
C LYS A 167 -18.42 10.90 1.41
N PRO A 168 -18.30 9.57 1.25
CA PRO A 168 -19.24 8.65 1.87
C PRO A 168 -19.20 8.87 3.38
N THR A 169 -20.38 9.11 3.96
CA THR A 169 -20.61 9.32 5.40
C THR A 169 -20.19 8.09 6.24
N LEU A 170 -19.90 6.97 5.57
CA LEU A 170 -19.54 5.66 6.12
C LEU A 170 -18.09 5.55 6.62
N ALA A 171 -17.19 6.49 6.31
CA ALA A 171 -15.78 6.37 6.72
C ALA A 171 -15.52 6.69 8.23
N GLY A 172 -16.58 6.69 9.05
CA GLY A 172 -16.51 6.93 10.49
C GLY A 172 -16.09 8.36 10.89
N PRO A 173 -16.07 8.66 12.20
CA PRO A 173 -15.78 10.00 12.73
C PRO A 173 -14.43 10.58 12.31
N LEU A 174 -13.46 9.72 11.95
CA LEU A 174 -12.09 10.10 11.60
C LEU A 174 -11.99 10.89 10.29
N VAL A 175 -12.83 10.59 9.29
CA VAL A 175 -12.82 11.31 8.01
C VAL A 175 -13.41 12.71 8.11
N SER A 176 -14.24 13.00 9.12
CA SER A 176 -14.78 14.35 9.34
C SER A 176 -13.69 15.34 9.79
N LYS A 177 -12.77 14.91 10.68
CA LYS A 177 -11.69 15.76 11.21
C LYS A 177 -10.56 15.98 10.20
N PHE A 178 -10.38 15.03 9.28
CA PHE A 178 -9.38 15.09 8.21
C PHE A 178 -10.02 15.16 6.83
N ALA A 179 -11.16 15.84 6.72
CA ALA A 179 -11.90 15.96 5.48
C ALA A 179 -11.08 16.56 4.32
N LEU A 180 -9.91 17.13 4.59
CA LEU A 180 -9.00 17.65 3.59
C LEU A 180 -7.73 16.83 3.39
N LEU A 181 -7.48 15.75 4.13
CA LEU A 181 -6.30 14.90 3.92
C LEU A 181 -6.67 13.63 3.17
N HIS A 182 -5.90 13.33 2.13
CA HIS A 182 -6.17 12.24 1.22
C HIS A 182 -4.92 11.36 1.06
N PRO A 183 -5.06 10.03 1.11
CA PRO A 183 -3.95 9.12 0.88
C PRO A 183 -3.59 9.07 -0.61
N VAL A 184 -2.40 9.54 -0.95
CA VAL A 184 -1.79 9.42 -2.28
C VAL A 184 -0.78 8.29 -2.22
N GLN A 185 -0.90 7.31 -3.12
CA GLN A 185 0.05 6.21 -3.17
C GLN A 185 1.33 6.70 -3.83
N ILE A 186 2.49 6.39 -3.26
CA ILE A 186 3.79 6.78 -3.82
C ILE A 186 4.15 5.85 -4.98
N ASP A 187 4.28 6.38 -6.19
CA ASP A 187 4.66 5.64 -7.40
C ASP A 187 5.59 6.38 -8.38
N ASN A 188 5.96 7.63 -8.11
CA ASN A 188 6.91 8.40 -8.92
C ASN A 188 7.96 9.16 -8.09
N GLU A 189 8.98 9.71 -8.77
CA GLU A 189 10.10 10.39 -8.11
C GLU A 189 9.69 11.67 -7.35
N GLU A 190 8.69 12.43 -7.81
CA GLU A 190 8.22 13.61 -7.07
C GLU A 190 7.61 13.20 -5.72
N GLU A 191 6.83 12.12 -5.70
CA GLU A 191 6.24 11.57 -4.49
C GLU A 191 7.27 10.96 -3.55
N ILE A 192 8.31 10.31 -4.10
CA ILE A 192 9.47 9.84 -3.32
C ILE A 192 10.15 11.01 -2.63
N LEU A 193 10.38 12.12 -3.34
CA LEU A 193 10.99 13.31 -2.76
C LEU A 193 10.11 13.91 -1.65
N ALA A 194 8.79 13.95 -1.83
CA ALA A 194 7.88 14.40 -0.78
C ALA A 194 7.90 13.47 0.45
N ALA A 195 7.97 12.15 0.25
CA ALA A 195 8.14 11.18 1.32
C ALA A 195 9.44 11.41 2.10
N CYS A 196 10.55 11.63 1.39
CA CYS A 196 11.83 11.98 2.00
C CYS A 196 11.73 13.21 2.89
N LEU A 197 11.12 14.30 2.41
CA LEU A 197 10.98 15.54 3.19
C LEU A 197 10.13 15.33 4.46
N VAL A 198 9.01 14.62 4.36
CA VAL A 198 8.14 14.32 5.51
C VAL A 198 8.89 13.48 6.55
N LEU A 199 9.57 12.42 6.12
CA LEU A 199 10.22 11.48 7.04
C LEU A 199 11.53 12.05 7.60
N GLN A 200 12.30 12.81 6.82
CA GLN A 200 13.44 13.59 7.33
C GLN A 200 13.01 14.49 8.48
N SER A 201 11.95 15.27 8.30
CA SER A 201 11.44 16.15 9.36
C SER A 201 10.94 15.36 10.57
N SER A 202 10.35 14.19 10.37
CA SER A 202 9.75 13.39 11.45
C SER A 202 10.82 12.67 12.28
N PHE A 203 11.88 12.20 11.64
CA PHE A 203 12.95 11.42 12.27
C PHE A 203 14.19 12.26 12.63
N GLN A 204 14.15 13.59 12.44
CA GLN A 204 15.29 14.45 12.70
C GLN A 204 15.82 14.36 14.14
N ASN A 205 14.94 14.10 15.12
CA ASN A 205 15.28 13.96 16.53
C ASN A 205 15.08 12.53 17.06
N ASP A 206 14.95 11.57 16.14
CA ASP A 206 14.76 10.17 16.52
C ASP A 206 16.04 9.62 17.21
N PRO A 207 15.90 8.93 18.36
CA PRO A 207 17.04 8.47 19.12
C PRO A 207 17.80 7.34 18.39
N LEU A 208 17.11 6.47 17.65
CA LEU A 208 17.73 5.41 16.87
C LEU A 208 18.57 6.00 15.73
N PHE A 209 18.04 6.98 14.98
CA PHE A 209 18.82 7.66 13.96
C PHE A 209 19.99 8.48 14.51
N SER A 210 19.92 8.90 15.78
CA SER A 210 21.03 9.55 16.49
C SER A 210 22.17 8.60 16.86
N VAL A 211 21.90 7.30 17.02
CA VAL A 211 22.94 6.26 17.20
C VAL A 211 23.74 6.07 15.90
N TYR A 212 23.09 6.16 14.74
CA TYR A 212 23.76 6.02 13.45
C TYR A 212 24.59 7.25 13.06
N GLU A 213 24.01 8.45 13.19
CA GLU A 213 24.66 9.70 12.81
C GLU A 213 24.27 10.84 13.77
N GLN A 214 25.26 11.35 14.49
CA GLN A 214 25.09 12.39 15.51
C GLN A 214 25.02 13.78 14.88
N ASN A 215 25.63 13.98 13.72
CA ASN A 215 25.58 15.24 13.01
C ASN A 215 24.22 15.41 12.34
N THR A 216 23.47 16.43 12.75
CA THR A 216 22.09 16.69 12.30
C THR A 216 21.94 16.86 10.80
N ILE A 217 22.91 17.48 10.11
CA ILE A 217 22.88 17.71 8.66
C ILE A 217 23.13 16.39 7.92
N LYS A 218 24.16 15.65 8.32
CA LYS A 218 24.46 14.33 7.73
C LYS A 218 23.32 13.34 7.97
N ARG A 219 22.74 13.36 9.18
CA ARG A 219 21.58 12.53 9.54
C ARG A 219 20.37 12.82 8.64
N ALA A 220 20.07 14.08 8.36
CA ALA A 220 18.98 14.43 7.44
C ALA A 220 19.21 13.85 6.04
N ALA A 221 20.42 14.00 5.50
CA ALA A 221 20.77 13.43 4.19
C ALA A 221 20.66 11.89 4.18
N MET A 222 21.17 11.26 5.23
CA MET A 222 21.11 9.82 5.46
C MET A 222 19.66 9.32 5.52
N ILE A 223 18.79 9.94 6.33
CA ILE A 223 17.36 9.59 6.41
C ILE A 223 16.71 9.70 5.02
N GLY A 224 16.98 10.79 4.29
CA GLY A 224 16.43 10.96 2.93
C GLY A 224 16.82 9.82 1.98
N ASN A 225 18.08 9.40 2.02
CA ASN A 225 18.54 8.31 1.16
C ASN A 225 17.94 6.96 1.55
N ILE A 226 17.82 6.67 2.86
CA ILE A 226 17.18 5.45 3.36
C ILE A 226 15.72 5.41 2.93
N VAL A 227 15.00 6.53 3.11
CA VAL A 227 13.60 6.65 2.71
C VAL A 227 13.46 6.41 1.21
N ALA A 228 14.26 7.10 0.39
CA ALA A 228 14.20 6.95 -1.06
C ALA A 228 14.48 5.50 -1.49
N HIS A 229 15.45 4.83 -0.86
CA HIS A 229 15.73 3.42 -1.10
C HIS A 229 14.56 2.52 -0.71
N ALA A 230 14.10 2.62 0.54
CA ALA A 230 13.01 1.80 1.08
C ALA A 230 11.73 1.97 0.25
N VAL A 231 11.40 3.20 -0.12
CA VAL A 231 10.27 3.51 -0.99
C VAL A 231 10.49 2.85 -2.36
N ARG A 232 11.61 3.06 -3.05
CA ARG A 232 11.84 2.41 -4.37
C ARG A 232 11.77 0.88 -4.32
N THR A 233 12.26 0.26 -3.23
CA THR A 233 12.21 -1.19 -3.02
C THR A 233 10.80 -1.73 -2.74
N THR A 234 9.89 -0.88 -2.24
CA THR A 234 8.53 -1.30 -1.85
C THR A 234 7.43 -0.66 -2.69
N THR A 235 7.76 0.36 -3.49
CA THR A 235 6.81 1.11 -4.30
C THR A 235 6.05 0.20 -5.21
N GLU A 236 6.72 -0.83 -5.77
CA GLU A 236 6.15 -1.89 -6.62
C GLU A 236 5.01 -2.70 -5.97
N ARG A 237 4.66 -2.41 -4.70
CA ARG A 237 3.69 -3.18 -3.91
C ARG A 237 2.47 -2.37 -3.49
N GLY A 238 2.53 -1.05 -3.66
CA GLY A 238 1.39 -0.16 -3.49
C GLY A 238 0.96 0.05 -2.05
N THR A 239 1.93 -0.07 -1.15
CA THR A 239 1.77 0.01 0.31
C THR A 239 2.36 1.29 0.90
N ASN A 240 2.94 2.15 0.05
CA ASN A 240 3.53 3.41 0.46
C ASN A 240 2.56 4.55 0.22
N PHE A 241 2.29 5.36 1.24
CA PHE A 241 1.31 6.44 1.15
C PHE A 241 1.82 7.76 1.72
N LEU A 242 1.47 8.84 1.04
CA LEU A 242 1.48 10.20 1.55
C LEU A 242 0.07 10.60 1.96
N PHE A 243 -0.06 11.34 3.05
CA PHE A 243 -1.28 12.07 3.36
C PHE A 243 -1.12 13.51 2.89
N CYS A 244 -1.80 13.82 1.79
CA CYS A 244 -1.72 15.11 1.13
C CYS A 244 -2.98 15.94 1.39
N PRO A 245 -2.85 17.25 1.65
CA PRO A 245 -4.00 18.12 1.71
C PRO A 245 -4.60 18.32 0.30
N PHE A 246 -5.92 18.23 0.22
CA PHE A 246 -6.72 18.44 -0.98
C PHE A 246 -7.36 19.82 -0.90
N TYR A 247 -6.66 20.81 -1.45
CA TYR A 247 -7.19 22.15 -1.71
C TYR A 247 -7.64 22.26 -3.17
N ILE A 248 -8.07 23.45 -3.60
CA ILE A 248 -8.40 23.81 -5.00
C ILE A 248 -7.34 23.32 -6.00
N GLN A 249 -6.10 23.08 -5.55
CA GLN A 249 -5.10 22.32 -6.29
C GLN A 249 -4.43 21.28 -5.37
N PRO A 250 -4.56 19.97 -5.65
CA PRO A 250 -3.79 18.95 -4.95
C PRO A 250 -2.28 19.20 -5.10
N LYS A 251 -1.53 19.20 -4.00
CA LYS A 251 -0.08 19.42 -4.02
C LYS A 251 0.65 18.40 -3.16
N ILE A 252 1.36 17.49 -3.82
CA ILE A 252 2.18 16.44 -3.19
C ILE A 252 3.27 17.06 -2.29
N SER A 253 3.84 18.19 -2.70
CA SER A 253 4.79 18.98 -1.90
C SER A 253 4.26 19.51 -0.55
N LYS A 254 2.95 19.36 -0.28
CA LYS A 254 2.31 19.72 0.99
C LYS A 254 1.94 18.50 1.83
N ALA A 255 2.43 17.31 1.50
CA ALA A 255 2.23 16.11 2.31
C ALA A 255 2.57 16.35 3.79
N VAL A 256 1.72 15.85 4.69
CA VAL A 256 1.84 16.06 6.13
C VAL A 256 2.18 14.79 6.90
N ALA A 257 1.97 13.63 6.29
CA ALA A 257 2.40 12.35 6.83
C ALA A 257 2.78 11.40 5.69
N CYS A 258 3.61 10.43 6.04
CA CYS A 258 4.10 9.42 5.12
C CYS A 258 4.18 8.09 5.87
N ILE A 259 3.86 7.01 5.17
CA ILE A 259 4.08 5.64 5.61
C ILE A 259 4.77 4.84 4.50
N VAL A 260 5.79 4.10 4.89
CA VAL A 260 6.53 3.18 4.04
C VAL A 260 6.38 1.80 4.65
N SER A 261 5.85 0.86 3.88
CA SER A 261 5.45 -0.43 4.43
C SER A 261 5.48 -1.54 3.38
N THR A 262 5.43 -2.78 3.85
CA THR A 262 5.53 -3.99 3.05
C THR A 262 4.32 -4.88 3.36
N PRO A 263 3.61 -5.38 2.34
CA PRO A 263 2.49 -6.30 2.55
C PRO A 263 2.98 -7.71 2.95
N PRO A 264 2.08 -8.57 3.45
CA PRO A 264 2.36 -9.98 3.70
C PRO A 264 2.99 -10.69 2.50
N GLY A 265 3.96 -11.57 2.78
CA GLY A 265 4.76 -12.25 1.75
C GLY A 265 5.74 -11.32 0.98
N GLY A 266 5.75 -10.02 1.27
CA GLY A 266 6.66 -9.08 0.65
C GLY A 266 8.09 -9.19 1.20
N LYS A 267 9.09 -8.94 0.35
CA LYS A 267 10.50 -8.89 0.81
C LYS A 267 10.72 -7.74 1.79
N ASN A 268 11.71 -7.85 2.66
CA ASN A 268 12.11 -6.77 3.55
C ASN A 268 12.27 -5.43 2.78
N PRO A 269 11.70 -4.29 3.25
CA PRO A 269 11.80 -2.97 2.61
C PRO A 269 13.24 -2.47 2.47
N TRP A 270 14.16 -2.97 3.29
CA TRP A 270 15.58 -2.69 3.17
C TRP A 270 16.20 -3.42 1.98
N GLY A 271 15.54 -4.43 1.42
CA GLY A 271 16.04 -5.30 0.35
C GLY A 271 16.93 -6.42 0.88
N THR A 272 16.93 -7.57 0.21
CA THR A 272 17.77 -8.74 0.55
C THR A 272 19.11 -8.75 -0.21
N GLU A 273 19.37 -7.71 -1.00
CA GLU A 273 20.45 -7.73 -1.99
C GLU A 273 21.72 -7.07 -1.44
N PRO A 274 22.92 -7.53 -1.85
CA PRO A 274 24.20 -6.90 -1.51
C PRO A 274 24.24 -5.39 -1.76
N GLY A 275 23.44 -4.89 -2.70
CA GLY A 275 23.29 -3.46 -2.99
C GLY A 275 22.74 -2.65 -1.80
N SER A 276 21.78 -3.18 -1.05
CA SER A 276 21.24 -2.52 0.14
C SER A 276 22.27 -2.46 1.27
N MET A 277 22.94 -3.58 1.52
CA MET A 277 24.04 -3.64 2.49
C MET A 277 25.21 -2.73 2.10
N MET A 278 25.47 -2.57 0.81
CA MET A 278 26.49 -1.63 0.31
C MET A 278 26.03 -0.18 0.45
N LEU A 279 24.76 0.14 0.20
CA LEU A 279 24.20 1.47 0.44
C LEU A 279 24.31 1.83 1.92
N MET A 280 23.89 0.91 2.80
CA MET A 280 24.00 1.06 4.24
C MET A 280 25.48 1.17 4.68
N GLY A 281 26.35 0.28 4.21
CA GLY A 281 27.78 0.35 4.51
C GLY A 281 28.46 1.65 4.05
N LYS A 282 28.07 2.19 2.87
CA LYS A 282 28.56 3.48 2.36
C LYS A 282 28.04 4.66 3.16
N GLN A 283 26.78 4.63 3.61
CA GLN A 283 26.16 5.75 4.32
C GLN A 283 26.49 5.77 5.81
N PHE A 284 26.64 4.60 6.42
CA PHE A 284 26.73 4.46 7.87
C PHE A 284 28.03 3.83 8.38
N GLY A 285 28.93 3.38 7.50
CA GLY A 285 30.15 2.65 7.87
C GLY A 285 29.91 1.21 8.31
N THR A 286 31.00 0.49 8.63
CA THR A 286 30.98 -0.96 8.93
C THR A 286 30.33 -1.30 10.27
N SER A 287 30.37 -0.40 11.26
CA SER A 287 29.71 -0.57 12.56
C SER A 287 28.20 -0.73 12.43
N THR A 288 27.60 -0.14 11.39
CA THR A 288 26.16 -0.15 11.16
C THR A 288 25.66 -1.45 10.55
N LEU A 289 26.51 -2.22 9.84
CA LEU A 289 26.12 -3.54 9.34
C LEU A 289 25.76 -4.51 10.48
N ARG A 290 26.45 -4.39 11.62
CA ARG A 290 26.12 -5.16 12.84
C ARG A 290 24.75 -4.78 13.38
N VAL A 291 24.40 -3.49 13.32
CA VAL A 291 23.12 -2.99 13.77
C VAL A 291 21.98 -3.49 12.88
N CYS A 292 22.14 -3.43 11.55
CA CYS A 292 21.16 -3.96 10.60
C CYS A 292 20.86 -5.44 10.87
N LYS A 293 21.90 -6.24 11.12
CA LYS A 293 21.74 -7.66 11.48
C LYS A 293 20.91 -7.85 12.76
N ASN A 294 21.08 -6.99 13.76
CA ASN A 294 20.29 -7.07 14.99
C ASN A 294 18.81 -6.72 14.76
N PHE A 295 18.51 -5.80 13.83
CA PHE A 295 17.15 -5.54 13.37
C PHE A 295 16.55 -6.75 12.66
N ASP A 296 17.29 -7.39 11.74
CA ASP A 296 16.79 -8.59 11.06
C ASP A 296 16.46 -9.70 12.06
N ILE A 297 17.30 -9.90 13.09
CA ILE A 297 17.05 -10.88 14.17
C ILE A 297 15.82 -10.48 15.00
N LEU A 298 15.66 -9.19 15.31
CA LEU A 298 14.49 -8.71 16.04
C LEU A 298 13.22 -8.96 15.25
N HIS A 299 13.20 -8.54 13.98
CA HIS A 299 12.11 -8.74 13.03
C HIS A 299 11.73 -10.21 12.94
N GLU A 300 12.67 -11.09 12.61
CA GLU A 300 12.42 -12.53 12.43
C GLU A 300 11.80 -13.16 13.68
N LYS A 301 12.24 -12.76 14.87
CA LYS A 301 11.72 -13.29 16.13
C LYS A 301 10.37 -12.70 16.56
N CYS A 302 10.05 -11.48 16.13
CA CYS A 302 8.96 -10.70 16.71
C CYS A 302 7.77 -10.51 15.76
N CYS A 303 7.98 -10.60 14.44
CA CYS A 303 6.95 -10.28 13.45
C CYS A 303 5.76 -11.24 13.39
N GLY A 304 5.88 -12.42 14.00
CA GLY A 304 4.87 -13.48 13.87
C GLY A 304 5.24 -14.42 12.74
N GLN A 305 4.32 -14.69 11.82
CA GLN A 305 4.63 -15.48 10.63
C GLN A 305 5.41 -14.63 9.62
N VAL A 306 6.67 -14.98 9.33
CA VAL A 306 7.55 -14.21 8.43
C VAL A 306 6.94 -14.09 7.04
N GLU A 307 6.27 -15.14 6.58
CA GLU A 307 5.55 -15.20 5.30
C GLU A 307 4.21 -14.46 5.31
N ASN A 308 3.64 -14.17 6.49
CA ASN A 308 2.27 -13.67 6.63
C ASN A 308 2.16 -12.53 7.67
N HIS A 309 3.00 -11.50 7.52
CA HIS A 309 2.88 -10.26 8.30
C HIS A 309 2.99 -9.02 7.42
N TYR A 310 2.21 -8.02 7.76
CA TYR A 310 2.32 -6.67 7.22
C TYR A 310 3.35 -5.89 8.06
N TYR A 311 4.39 -5.35 7.44
CA TYR A 311 5.46 -4.61 8.12
C TYR A 311 5.42 -3.12 7.80
N VAL A 312 5.35 -2.27 8.82
CA VAL A 312 5.57 -0.82 8.68
C VAL A 312 7.00 -0.49 9.04
N ALA A 313 7.81 -0.17 8.01
CA ALA A 313 9.20 0.22 8.19
C ALA A 313 9.37 1.66 8.68
N LEU A 314 8.60 2.59 8.12
CA LEU A 314 8.70 4.00 8.47
C LEU A 314 7.31 4.63 8.50
N ILE A 315 7.03 5.39 9.55
CA ILE A 315 5.85 6.25 9.63
C ILE A 315 6.25 7.57 10.28
N GLY A 316 5.82 8.68 9.69
CA GLY A 316 6.11 10.02 10.20
C GLY A 316 5.02 11.01 9.87
N CYS A 317 4.96 12.08 10.67
CA CYS A 317 4.06 13.20 10.45
C CYS A 317 4.76 14.51 10.84
N THR A 318 4.63 15.54 9.99
CA THR A 318 5.19 16.87 10.26
C THR A 318 4.39 17.65 11.32
N LYS A 319 3.20 17.17 11.69
CA LYS A 319 2.30 17.79 12.68
C LYS A 319 1.68 16.73 13.61
N PRO A 320 2.44 16.18 14.57
CA PRO A 320 1.92 15.18 15.52
C PRO A 320 0.78 15.74 16.39
N GLY A 321 0.07 14.85 17.11
CA GLY A 321 -0.97 15.23 18.08
C GLY A 321 -2.37 15.53 17.51
N HIS A 322 -2.56 15.51 16.19
CA HIS A 322 -3.85 15.87 15.59
C HIS A 322 -4.75 14.67 15.30
N GLY A 323 -4.18 13.46 15.31
CA GLY A 323 -4.82 12.18 14.92
C GLY A 323 -4.41 11.67 13.53
N ILE A 324 -3.51 12.38 12.84
CA ILE A 324 -3.04 12.03 11.48
C ILE A 324 -2.35 10.65 11.47
N GLY A 325 -1.54 10.36 12.48
CA GLY A 325 -0.89 9.05 12.64
C GLY A 325 -1.89 7.90 12.65
N LYS A 326 -3.00 8.05 13.40
CA LYS A 326 -4.07 7.03 13.43
C LYS A 326 -4.74 6.87 12.05
N ALA A 327 -4.98 7.98 11.35
CA ALA A 327 -5.63 7.96 10.04
C ALA A 327 -4.75 7.31 8.95
N ILE A 328 -3.43 7.56 8.95
CA ILE A 328 -2.54 6.92 7.98
C ILE A 328 -2.27 5.45 8.32
N MET A 329 -2.22 5.09 9.63
CA MET A 329 -2.06 3.70 10.08
C MET A 329 -3.27 2.82 9.79
N SER A 330 -4.48 3.37 9.69
CA SER A 330 -5.66 2.55 9.42
C SER A 330 -5.54 1.82 8.08
N ILE A 331 -4.91 2.43 7.08
CA ILE A 331 -4.75 1.84 5.74
C ILE A 331 -4.06 0.46 5.79
N PRO A 332 -2.80 0.35 6.24
CA PRO A 332 -2.13 -0.95 6.27
C PRO A 332 -2.73 -1.89 7.32
N MET A 333 -3.31 -1.38 8.42
CA MET A 333 -3.98 -2.21 9.42
C MET A 333 -5.25 -2.87 8.87
N ASP A 334 -6.05 -2.12 8.10
CA ASP A 334 -7.25 -2.64 7.44
C ASP A 334 -6.86 -3.71 6.41
N ILE A 335 -5.76 -3.49 5.66
CA ILE A 335 -5.24 -4.49 4.72
C ILE A 335 -4.81 -5.75 5.47
N ALA A 336 -4.01 -5.63 6.53
CA ALA A 336 -3.56 -6.78 7.31
C ALA A 336 -4.74 -7.56 7.91
N ALA A 337 -5.75 -6.87 8.44
CA ALA A 337 -6.95 -7.48 8.97
C ALA A 337 -7.75 -8.24 7.90
N GLN A 338 -7.89 -7.68 6.70
CA GLN A 338 -8.62 -8.30 5.60
C GLN A 338 -7.98 -9.61 5.10
N VAL A 339 -6.66 -9.74 5.21
CA VAL A 339 -5.93 -10.92 4.76
C VAL A 339 -5.50 -11.84 5.92
N GLY A 340 -5.97 -11.56 7.15
CA GLY A 340 -5.61 -12.34 8.33
C GLY A 340 -4.11 -12.37 8.62
N ALA A 341 -3.39 -11.29 8.29
CA ALA A 341 -1.96 -11.18 8.54
C ALA A 341 -1.66 -10.53 9.88
N ASP A 342 -0.54 -10.92 10.49
CA ASP A 342 0.07 -10.19 11.60
C ASP A 342 0.38 -8.75 11.17
N PHE A 343 0.27 -7.79 12.08
CA PHE A 343 0.66 -6.42 11.83
C PHE A 343 1.84 -6.04 12.72
N TYR A 344 2.99 -5.74 12.11
CA TYR A 344 4.27 -5.58 12.80
C TYR A 344 4.93 -4.23 12.51
N LEU A 345 5.56 -3.65 13.53
CA LEU A 345 6.45 -2.50 13.38
C LEU A 345 7.50 -2.42 14.50
N GLU A 346 8.48 -1.57 14.27
CA GLU A 346 9.56 -1.26 15.20
C GLU A 346 9.46 0.21 15.61
N ASN A 347 9.23 0.45 16.90
CA ASN A 347 9.12 1.78 17.46
C ASN A 347 10.45 2.20 18.10
N SER A 348 11.01 3.32 17.70
CA SER A 348 12.24 3.90 18.26
C SER A 348 11.98 5.01 19.29
N THR A 349 10.73 5.42 19.51
CA THR A 349 10.40 6.55 20.39
C THR A 349 9.45 6.12 21.51
N GLN A 350 9.91 6.18 22.77
CA GLN A 350 9.13 5.70 23.92
C GLN A 350 7.75 6.37 24.05
N ASP A 351 7.67 7.67 23.75
CA ASP A 351 6.42 8.43 23.81
C ASP A 351 5.35 7.91 22.82
N ASN A 352 5.77 7.25 21.74
CA ASN A 352 4.85 6.65 20.75
C ASN A 352 4.30 5.29 21.19
N THR A 353 4.83 4.65 22.23
CA THR A 353 4.37 3.31 22.66
C THR A 353 2.88 3.33 22.99
N LYS A 354 2.41 4.32 23.77
CA LYS A 354 0.98 4.46 24.11
C LYS A 354 0.09 4.68 22.88
N PHE A 355 0.62 5.33 21.85
CA PHE A 355 -0.11 5.53 20.60
C PHE A 355 -0.35 4.19 19.90
N TYR A 356 0.67 3.33 19.79
CA TYR A 356 0.56 2.02 19.15
C TYR A 356 -0.25 1.02 20.00
N GLU A 357 -0.12 1.05 21.33
CA GLU A 357 -0.98 0.29 22.24
C GLU A 357 -2.46 0.66 22.04
N GLY A 358 -2.77 1.95 21.84
CA GLY A 358 -4.11 2.41 21.52
C GLY A 358 -4.65 1.93 20.16
N LEU A 359 -3.79 1.40 19.28
CA LEU A 359 -4.17 0.73 18.02
C LEU A 359 -4.29 -0.80 18.20
N GLY A 360 -4.01 -1.31 19.40
CA GLY A 360 -4.04 -2.72 19.74
C GLY A 360 -2.74 -3.47 19.45
N LEU A 361 -1.63 -2.78 19.17
CA LEU A 361 -0.32 -3.43 19.11
C LEU A 361 0.19 -3.68 20.52
N LYS A 362 0.89 -4.79 20.71
CA LYS A 362 1.57 -5.15 21.96
C LYS A 362 3.06 -5.31 21.72
N GLN A 363 3.86 -4.96 22.73
CA GLN A 363 5.29 -5.17 22.67
C GLN A 363 5.62 -6.66 22.74
N CYS A 364 6.40 -7.14 21.76
CA CYS A 364 6.90 -8.52 21.68
C CYS A 364 8.43 -8.59 21.70
N GLY A 365 9.13 -7.47 21.55
CA GLY A 365 10.59 -7.45 21.61
C GLY A 365 11.18 -6.09 21.94
N GLU A 366 12.47 -6.11 22.24
CA GLU A 366 13.29 -4.96 22.59
C GLU A 366 14.71 -5.16 22.06
N LEU A 367 15.24 -4.14 21.40
CA LEU A 367 16.60 -4.08 20.90
C LEU A 367 17.27 -2.81 21.44
N VAL A 368 18.38 -2.96 22.14
CA VAL A 368 19.21 -1.83 22.57
C VAL A 368 20.38 -1.69 21.63
N LEU A 369 20.61 -0.49 21.11
CA LEU A 369 21.68 -0.19 20.18
C LEU A 369 22.56 0.89 20.75
N SER A 370 23.87 0.66 20.72
CA SER A 370 24.84 1.61 21.24
C SER A 370 25.98 1.82 20.25
N ASN A 371 26.29 3.08 19.96
CA ASN A 371 27.38 3.48 19.08
C ASN A 371 27.96 4.82 19.53
N ASN A 372 29.28 4.91 19.61
CA ASN A 372 30.00 6.14 19.99
C ASN A 372 29.46 6.83 21.25
N GLY A 373 29.12 6.04 22.28
CA GLY A 373 28.61 6.55 23.56
C GLY A 373 27.14 6.97 23.60
N ILE A 374 26.41 6.87 22.48
CA ILE A 374 24.96 7.07 22.42
C ILE A 374 24.27 5.71 22.41
N SER A 375 23.19 5.58 23.17
CA SER A 375 22.34 4.39 23.19
C SER A 375 20.89 4.76 22.88
N ALA A 376 20.20 3.88 22.16
CA ALA A 376 18.77 3.97 21.89
C ALA A 376 18.11 2.60 21.98
N THR A 377 16.86 2.58 22.40
CA THR A 377 16.04 1.37 22.46
C THR A 377 15.03 1.39 21.31
N CYS A 378 14.88 0.24 20.66
CA CYS A 378 13.82 -0.05 19.72
C CYS A 378 12.89 -1.10 20.33
N TRP A 379 11.58 -0.87 20.24
CA TRP A 379 10.53 -1.75 20.72
C TRP A 379 9.82 -2.38 19.53
N ALA A 380 9.90 -3.69 19.43
CA ALA A 380 9.15 -4.46 18.44
C ALA A 380 7.70 -4.60 18.92
N LEU A 381 6.76 -4.17 18.09
CA LEU A 381 5.33 -4.17 18.38
C LEU A 381 4.58 -4.99 17.33
N ARG A 382 3.68 -5.87 17.79
CA ARG A 382 2.85 -6.71 16.92
C ARG A 382 1.39 -6.68 17.34
N LYS A 383 0.49 -6.77 16.37
CA LYS A 383 -0.92 -7.10 16.56
C LYS A 383 -1.23 -8.38 15.79
N ASP A 384 -1.69 -9.39 16.51
CA ASP A 384 -2.08 -10.70 15.96
C ASP A 384 -3.60 -10.68 15.68
N PRO A 385 -4.05 -10.94 14.45
CA PRO A 385 -5.47 -10.91 14.10
C PRO A 385 -6.30 -12.02 14.76
N HIS A 386 -5.66 -13.10 15.23
CA HIS A 386 -6.31 -14.30 15.76
C HIS A 386 -6.16 -14.43 17.28
N ASN A 387 -5.08 -13.92 17.86
CA ASN A 387 -4.84 -14.02 19.29
C ASN A 387 -4.01 -12.85 19.83
N ASN A 388 -4.68 -11.78 20.22
CA ASN A 388 -4.02 -10.63 20.84
C ASN A 388 -3.26 -10.98 22.14
N ASP A 389 -3.58 -12.08 22.82
CA ASP A 389 -2.94 -12.46 24.10
C ASP A 389 -1.78 -13.46 23.92
N ALA A 390 -1.43 -13.83 22.68
CA ALA A 390 -0.37 -14.80 22.40
C ALA A 390 1.05 -14.32 22.79
N ILE A 391 1.26 -13.02 23.04
CA ILE A 391 2.58 -12.48 23.38
C ILE A 391 2.80 -12.58 24.88
N THR A 392 3.51 -13.63 25.31
CA THR A 392 3.78 -13.91 26.73
C THR A 392 5.20 -13.60 27.18
N GLU A 393 6.14 -13.44 26.23
CA GLU A 393 7.55 -13.15 26.50
C GLU A 393 8.07 -12.05 25.59
N ILE A 394 8.90 -11.15 26.14
CA ILE A 394 9.55 -10.06 25.40
C ILE A 394 10.95 -10.52 25.00
N VAL A 395 11.19 -10.64 23.69
CA VAL A 395 12.50 -10.96 23.14
C VAL A 395 13.46 -9.79 23.37
N LYS A 396 14.61 -10.01 24.01
CA LYS A 396 15.63 -8.97 24.22
C LYS A 396 16.88 -9.24 23.39
N ILE A 397 17.33 -8.23 22.65
CA ILE A 397 18.57 -8.24 21.87
C ILE A 397 19.45 -7.08 22.33
N GLN A 398 20.74 -7.35 22.52
CA GLN A 398 21.75 -6.38 22.97
C GLN A 398 22.88 -6.23 21.96
#